data_AF-A0AAV2QHB8-F1
#
_entry.id   AF-A0AAV2QHB8-F1
#
_cell.length_a   1.000
_cell.length_b   1.000
_cell.length_c   1.000
_cell.angle_alpha   90.00
_cell.angle_beta   90.00
_cell.angle_gamma   90.00
#
_symmetry.space_group_name_H-M   'P 1'
#
loop_
_entity.id
_entity.type
_entity.pdbx_description
1 polymer ?
#
loop_
_entity_poly.entity_id
_entity_poly.type
_entity_poly.pdbx_seq_one_letter_code
_entity_poly.pdbx_strand_id
1 'polypeptide(L)'
;MDLGGMVCQLLLLPLFVSNLIGIACSRSLHYQFYCWYAHTIPYMLWATHYPVKYRLLILGLIEMCWNTFPSTWWSSALLHLCHLAMLGGLFHNRPTDERTQNLKKALAKDN
;
A
#
# COMPACT_ATOMS: atom_id res chain seq x y z
N MET A 1 9.67 -4.00 -20.42
CA MET A 1 8.55 -4.33 -19.51
C MET A 1 7.34 -4.55 -20.40
N ASP A 2 6.85 -5.78 -20.48
CA ASP A 2 5.78 -6.14 -21.42
C ASP A 2 4.50 -5.35 -21.11
N LEU A 3 3.82 -4.90 -22.17
CA LEU A 3 2.60 -4.09 -22.08
C LEU A 3 1.53 -4.77 -21.18
N GLY A 4 1.44 -6.10 -21.24
CA GLY A 4 0.57 -6.89 -20.37
C GLY A 4 0.89 -6.75 -18.88
N GLY A 5 2.18 -6.71 -18.52
CA GLY A 5 2.61 -6.55 -17.12
C GLY A 5 2.21 -5.20 -16.53
N MET A 6 2.27 -4.12 -17.34
CA MET A 6 1.82 -2.79 -16.94
C MET A 6 0.30 -2.74 -16.67
N VAL A 7 -0.50 -3.32 -17.57
CA VAL A 7 -1.96 -3.35 -17.42
C VAL A 7 -2.37 -4.15 -16.17
N CYS A 8 -1.72 -5.30 -15.93
CA CYS A 8 -1.96 -6.08 -14.73
C CYS A 8 -1.68 -5.29 -13.45
N GLN A 9 -0.58 -4.55 -13.38
CA GLN A 9 -0.25 -3.72 -12.21
C GLN A 9 -1.29 -2.61 -11.98
N LEU A 10 -1.81 -1.99 -13.05
CA LEU A 10 -2.84 -0.96 -12.98
C LEU A 10 -4.17 -1.48 -12.40
N LEU A 11 -4.51 -2.75 -12.61
CA LEU A 11 -5.72 -3.38 -12.08
C LEU A 11 -5.50 -3.97 -10.68
N LEU A 12 -4.38 -4.66 -10.47
CA LEU A 12 -4.08 -5.37 -9.23
C LEU A 12 -3.86 -4.42 -8.05
N LEU A 13 -3.13 -3.32 -8.25
CA LEU A 13 -2.86 -2.34 -7.18
C LEU A 13 -4.14 -1.78 -6.55
N PRO A 14 -5.08 -1.17 -7.30
CA PRO A 14 -6.30 -0.65 -6.70
C PRO A 14 -7.21 -1.75 -6.11
N LEU A 15 -7.20 -2.96 -6.65
CA LEU A 15 -7.94 -4.09 -6.10
C LEU A 15 -7.39 -4.54 -4.73
N PHE A 16 -6.08 -4.59 -4.57
CA PHE A 16 -5.48 -4.91 -3.26
C PHE A 16 -5.61 -3.77 -2.26
N VAL A 17 -5.53 -2.51 -2.72
CA VAL A 17 -5.75 -1.33 -1.89
C VAL A 17 -7.17 -1.28 -1.35
N SER A 18 -8.18 -1.54 -2.18
CA SER A 18 -9.58 -1.56 -1.73
C SER A 18 -9.84 -2.69 -0.72
N ASN A 19 -9.25 -3.88 -0.94
CA ASN A 19 -9.29 -4.99 0.01
C ASN A 19 -8.68 -4.60 1.37
N LEU A 20 -7.51 -3.95 1.35
CA LEU A 20 -6.85 -3.47 2.57
C LEU A 20 -7.71 -2.47 3.34
N ILE A 21 -8.32 -1.50 2.64
CA ILE A 21 -9.22 -0.51 3.26
C ILE A 21 -10.43 -1.21 3.88
N GLY A 22 -11.02 -2.19 3.19
CA GLY A 22 -12.14 -2.97 3.71
C GLY A 22 -11.79 -3.70 5.01
N ILE A 23 -10.59 -4.30 5.08
CA ILE A 23 -10.10 -4.98 6.29
C ILE A 23 -9.82 -3.98 7.41
N ALA A 24 -9.24 -2.81 7.11
CA ALA A 24 -8.98 -1.75 8.09
C ALA A 24 -10.28 -1.17 8.67
N CYS A 25 -11.37 -1.14 7.90
CA CYS A 25 -12.68 -0.71 8.36
C CYS A 25 -13.51 -1.82 9.05
N SER A 26 -13.04 -3.08 9.02
CA SER A 26 -13.74 -4.17 9.68
C SER A 26 -13.57 -4.10 11.19
N ARG A 27 -14.69 -4.11 11.91
CA ARG A 27 -14.74 -4.06 13.39
C ARG A 27 -14.01 -5.24 14.06
N SER A 28 -13.90 -6.38 13.38
CA SER A 28 -13.31 -7.61 13.94
C SER A 28 -12.23 -8.17 13.02
N LEU A 29 -10.99 -8.14 13.51
CA LEU A 29 -9.83 -8.76 12.87
C LEU A 29 -9.74 -10.23 13.28
N HIS A 30 -10.38 -11.10 12.50
CA HIS A 30 -10.21 -12.56 12.60
C HIS A 30 -9.04 -13.04 11.75
N TYR A 31 -8.34 -14.09 12.19
CA TYR A 31 -7.26 -14.73 11.42
C TYR A 31 -7.67 -15.17 10.01
N GLN A 32 -8.96 -15.41 9.79
CA GLN A 32 -9.50 -15.68 8.46
C GLN A 32 -9.34 -14.49 7.49
N PHE A 33 -9.40 -13.24 7.96
CA PHE A 33 -9.11 -12.10 7.10
C PHE A 33 -7.60 -11.97 6.85
N TYR A 34 -6.75 -12.39 7.80
CA TYR A 34 -5.29 -12.31 7.67
C TYR A 34 -4.77 -13.09 6.46
N CYS A 35 -5.16 -14.37 6.30
CA CYS A 35 -4.66 -15.19 5.20
C CYS A 35 -5.02 -14.62 3.81
N TRP A 36 -6.11 -13.85 3.71
CA TRP A 36 -6.56 -13.23 2.46
C TRP A 36 -5.80 -11.98 2.05
N TYR A 37 -5.16 -11.27 2.98
CA TYR A 37 -4.42 -10.07 2.62
C TYR A 37 -2.92 -10.18 2.89
N ALA A 38 -2.48 -11.09 3.77
CA ALA A 38 -1.08 -11.29 4.10
C ALA A 38 -0.20 -11.47 2.86
N HIS A 39 -0.68 -12.20 1.86
CA HIS A 39 0.03 -12.42 0.60
C HIS A 39 0.04 -11.18 -0.32
N THR A 40 -0.91 -10.26 -0.17
CA THR A 40 -1.00 -9.01 -0.94
C THR A 40 -0.11 -7.90 -0.35
N ILE A 41 0.23 -7.96 0.95
CA ILE A 41 1.06 -6.92 1.62
C ILE A 41 2.45 -6.81 0.98
N PRO A 42 3.24 -7.90 0.79
CA PRO A 42 4.55 -7.79 0.16
C PRO A 42 4.44 -7.17 -1.24
N TYR A 43 3.45 -7.56 -2.03
CA TYR A 43 3.27 -7.00 -3.36
C TYR A 43 3.05 -5.47 -3.33
N MET A 44 2.15 -4.99 -2.46
CA MET A 44 1.89 -3.55 -2.32
C MET A 44 3.11 -2.78 -1.80
N LEU A 45 3.86 -3.37 -0.87
CA LEU A 45 5.04 -2.75 -0.28
C LEU A 45 6.19 -2.62 -1.29
N TRP A 46 6.35 -3.59 -2.18
CA TRP A 46 7.30 -3.52 -3.29
C TRP A 46 6.85 -2.58 -4.41
N ALA A 47 5.56 -2.26 -4.51
CA ALA A 47 5.07 -1.21 -5.38
C ALA A 47 5.38 0.21 -4.85
N THR A 48 5.74 0.34 -3.57
CA THR A 48 6.20 1.63 -3.00
C THR A 48 7.71 1.83 -3.17
N HIS A 49 8.14 3.07 -3.35
CA HIS A 49 9.56 3.46 -3.41
C HIS A 49 10.26 3.50 -2.02
N TYR A 50 9.76 2.75 -1.03
CA TYR A 50 10.42 2.65 0.27
C TYR A 50 11.74 1.85 0.19
N PRO A 51 12.77 2.20 0.97
CA PRO A 51 13.96 1.37 1.10
C PRO A 51 13.58 -0.02 1.62
N VAL A 52 14.30 -1.06 1.18
CA VAL A 52 14.05 -2.47 1.58
C VAL A 52 13.94 -2.64 3.09
N LYS A 53 14.74 -1.89 3.87
CA LYS A 53 14.69 -1.87 5.34
C LYS A 53 13.30 -1.52 5.88
N TYR A 54 12.67 -0.47 5.36
CA TYR A 54 11.34 -0.04 5.78
C TYR A 54 10.26 -1.02 5.32
N ARG A 55 10.43 -1.64 4.14
CA ARG A 55 9.53 -2.69 3.66
C ARG A 55 9.52 -3.89 4.62
N LEU A 56 10.70 -4.40 4.97
CA LEU A 56 10.80 -5.52 5.91
C LEU A 56 10.33 -5.15 7.32
N LEU A 57 10.60 -3.91 7.76
CA LEU A 57 10.13 -3.42 9.05
C LEU A 57 8.60 -3.39 9.13
N ILE A 58 7.90 -2.88 8.11
CA ILE A 58 6.44 -2.87 8.08
C ILE A 58 5.88 -4.30 8.06
N LEU A 59 6.48 -5.22 7.30
CA LEU A 59 6.08 -6.63 7.32
C LEU A 59 6.23 -7.25 8.72
N GLY A 60 7.38 -7.06 9.36
CA GLY A 60 7.64 -7.58 10.70
C GLY A 60 6.72 -6.97 11.76
N LEU A 61 6.40 -5.68 11.68
CA LEU A 61 5.46 -5.03 12.60
C LEU A 61 4.04 -5.59 12.43
N ILE A 62 3.59 -5.82 11.20
CA ILE A 62 2.29 -6.43 10.92
C ILE A 62 2.25 -7.85 11.48
N GLU A 63 3.28 -8.66 11.24
CA GLU A 63 3.38 -10.02 11.75
C GLU A 63 3.44 -10.07 13.29
N MET A 64 4.16 -9.13 13.93
CA MET A 64 4.18 -8.97 15.38
C MET A 64 2.79 -8.62 15.94
N CYS A 65 2.07 -7.71 15.27
CA CYS A 65 0.70 -7.35 15.66
C CYS A 65 -0.25 -8.54 15.59
N TRP A 66 -0.10 -9.41 14.59
CA TRP A 66 -0.91 -10.63 14.42
C TRP A 66 -0.51 -11.80 15.33
N ASN A 67 0.76 -11.88 15.74
CA ASN A 67 1.23 -12.87 16.71
C ASN A 67 0.91 -12.50 18.18
N THR A 68 0.49 -11.26 18.44
CA THR A 68 0.12 -10.82 19.80
C THR A 68 -1.35 -11.17 20.08
N PHE A 69 -1.58 -12.31 20.76
CA PHE A 69 -2.91 -12.74 21.20
C PHE A 69 -3.02 -12.70 22.75
N PRO A 70 -4.05 -12.06 23.35
CA PRO A 70 -5.14 -11.28 22.75
C PRO A 70 -4.70 -9.91 22.20
N SER A 71 -5.40 -9.40 21.19
CA SER A 71 -5.08 -8.09 20.60
C SER A 71 -5.25 -6.99 21.64
N THR A 72 -4.22 -6.17 21.80
CA THR A 72 -4.27 -4.99 22.68
C THR A 72 -4.66 -3.77 21.84
N TRP A 73 -5.15 -2.73 22.52
CA TRP A 73 -5.40 -1.44 21.87
C TRP A 73 -4.13 -0.88 21.19
N TRP A 74 -2.95 -1.18 21.74
CA TRP A 74 -1.66 -0.81 21.18
C TRP A 74 -1.33 -1.56 19.89
N SER A 75 -1.45 -2.89 19.86
CA SER A 75 -1.20 -3.66 18.62
C SER A 75 -2.20 -3.31 17.52
N SER A 76 -3.44 -3.00 17.90
CA SER A 76 -4.48 -2.56 16.96
C SER A 76 -4.16 -1.18 16.36
N ALA A 77 -3.76 -0.21 17.18
CA ALA A 77 -3.35 1.12 16.71
C ALA A 77 -2.11 1.04 15.81
N LEU A 78 -1.11 0.25 16.20
CA LEU A 78 0.13 0.06 15.44
C LEU A 78 -0.13 -0.58 14.07
N LEU A 79 -1.02 -1.58 14.00
CA LEU A 79 -1.44 -2.20 12.75
C LEU A 79 -2.09 -1.19 11.79
N HIS A 80 -2.98 -0.34 12.31
CA HIS A 80 -3.62 0.72 11.51
C HIS A 80 -2.61 1.76 11.03
N LEU A 81 -1.63 2.14 11.87
CA LEU A 81 -0.54 3.03 11.47
C LEU A 81 0.30 2.42 10.35
N CYS A 82 0.59 1.11 10.40
CA CYS A 82 1.31 0.41 9.33
C CYS A 82 0.51 0.42 8.02
N HIS A 83 -0.81 0.17 8.08
CA HIS A 83 -1.68 0.25 6.92
C HIS A 83 -1.75 1.66 6.33
N LEU A 84 -1.88 2.70 7.18
CA LEU A 84 -1.88 4.10 6.74
C LEU A 84 -0.53 4.52 6.14
N ALA A 85 0.58 4.10 6.71
CA ALA A 85 1.92 4.38 6.18
C ALA A 85 2.10 3.74 4.79
N MET A 86 1.66 2.49 4.61
CA MET A 86 1.71 1.81 3.31
C MET A 86 0.83 2.51 2.27
N LEU A 87 -0.40 2.91 2.64
CA LEU A 87 -1.28 3.68 1.77
C LEU A 87 -0.65 5.04 1.41
N GLY A 88 -0.13 5.77 2.40
CA GLY A 88 0.54 7.06 2.20
C GLY A 88 1.76 6.96 1.27
N GLY A 89 2.58 5.92 1.44
CA GLY A 89 3.69 5.61 0.54
C GLY A 89 3.20 5.36 -0.89
N LEU A 90 2.08 4.66 -1.07
CA LEU A 90 1.52 4.40 -2.39
C LEU A 90 0.95 5.67 -3.05
N PHE A 91 0.28 6.54 -2.28
CA PHE A 91 -0.24 7.82 -2.80
C PHE A 91 0.88 8.78 -3.21
N HIS A 92 1.99 8.81 -2.47
CA HIS A 92 3.15 9.64 -2.82
C HIS A 92 3.85 9.18 -4.11
N ASN A 93 3.70 7.91 -4.47
CA ASN A 93 4.26 7.34 -5.71
C ASN A 93 3.39 7.62 -6.96
N ARG A 94 2.36 8.48 -6.88
CA ARG A 94 1.64 8.91 -8.07
C ARG A 94 2.61 9.63 -9.02
N PRO A 95 2.71 9.22 -10.30
CA PRO A 95 3.52 9.92 -11.28
C PRO A 95 2.80 11.22 -11.66
N THR A 96 2.82 12.22 -10.79
CA THR A 96 2.20 13.51 -11.07
C THR A 96 2.89 14.61 -10.29
N ASP A 97 3.87 15.23 -10.95
CA ASP A 97 3.79 16.67 -11.19
C ASP A 97 4.68 17.07 -12.37
N GLU A 98 5.92 16.57 -12.44
CA GLU A 98 6.90 17.08 -13.43
C GLU A 98 6.51 16.86 -14.89
N ARG A 99 6.08 15.66 -15.30
CA ARG A 99 5.72 15.39 -16.70
C ARG A 99 4.48 16.20 -17.11
N THR A 100 3.51 16.32 -16.20
CA THR A 100 2.29 17.14 -16.39
C THR A 100 2.62 18.64 -16.42
N GLN A 101 3.54 19.11 -15.56
CA GLN A 101 4.01 20.50 -15.57
C GLN A 101 4.82 20.82 -16.82
N ASN A 102 5.67 19.91 -17.29
CA ASN A 102 6.45 20.10 -18.51
C ASN A 102 5.56 20.14 -19.75
N LEU A 103 4.50 19.32 -19.80
CA LEU A 103 3.48 19.39 -20.85
C LEU A 103 2.70 20.71 -20.79
N LYS A 104 2.27 21.15 -19.60
CA LYS A 104 1.62 22.46 -19.42
C LYS A 104 2.52 23.61 -19.87
N LYS A 105 3.83 23.57 -19.56
CA LYS A 105 4.82 24.56 -19.99
C LYS A 105 5.05 24.55 -21.50
N ALA A 106 5.09 23.37 -22.13
CA ALA A 106 5.23 23.25 -23.59
C ALA A 106 3.99 23.83 -24.31
N LEU A 107 2.79 23.47 -23.85
CA LEU A 107 1.53 23.98 -24.41
C LEU A 107 1.34 25.49 -24.20
N ALA A 108 1.88 26.06 -23.12
CA ALA A 108 1.85 27.50 -22.84
C ALA A 108 2.91 28.31 -23.62
N LYS A 109 3.89 27.65 -24.25
CA LYS A 109 4.93 28.31 -25.06
C LYS A 109 4.51 28.46 -26.53
N ASP A 110 3.60 27.60 -26.99
CA ASP A 110 3.10 27.57 -28.38
C ASP A 110 1.85 28.46 -28.59
N ASN A 111 1.39 29.17 -27.55
CA ASN A 111 0.20 30.04 -27.54
C ASN A 111 0.61 31.47 -27.17
#